data_AF-A0A1G2KWI1-F1
#
_entry.id   AF-A0A1G2KWI1-F1
#
_cell.length_a   1.000
_cell.length_b   1.000
_cell.length_c   1.000
_cell.angle_alpha   90.00
_cell.angle_beta   90.00
_cell.angle_gamma   90.00
#
_symmetry.space_group_name_H-M   'P 1'
#
loop_
_entity.id
_entity.type
_entity.pdbx_description
1 polymer ?
#
loop_
_entity_poly.entity_id
_entity_poly.type
_entity_poly.pdbx_seq_one_letter_code
_entity_poly.pdbx_strand_id
1 'polypeptide(L)' 'MKTCAICDKGSVKGGKRAFLRSHYNPTATVRKYPNLQWARLVTGKRARVCVRCLKKLHA' A
#
# COMPACT_ATOMS: atom_id res chain seq x y z
N MET A 1 -4.24 -5.70 11.44
CA MET A 1 -3.68 -5.89 10.08
C MET A 1 -3.32 -4.53 9.48
N LYS A 2 -2.25 -4.38 8.69
CA LYS A 2 -1.95 -3.11 7.98
C LYS A 2 -2.79 -3.04 6.70
N THR A 3 -4.07 -2.73 6.85
CA THR A 3 -5.05 -2.62 5.77
C THR A 3 -5.61 -1.20 5.68
N CYS A 4 -5.99 -0.80 4.48
CA CYS A 4 -6.70 0.46 4.26
C CYS A 4 -8.17 0.32 4.67
N ALA A 5 -8.68 1.22 5.50
CA ALA A 5 -10.08 1.17 5.95
C ALA A 5 -11.14 1.47 4.86
N ILE A 6 -10.74 1.93 3.67
CA ILE A 6 -11.67 2.33 2.59
C ILE A 6 -11.70 1.34 1.42
N CYS A 7 -10.57 0.69 1.13
CA CYS A 7 -10.44 -0.18 -0.05
C CYS A 7 -9.76 -1.51 0.27
N ASP A 8 -9.62 -1.82 1.56
CA ASP A 8 -9.08 -3.08 2.09
C ASP A 8 -7.72 -3.51 1.57
N LYS A 9 -6.98 -2.60 0.92
CA LYS A 9 -5.63 -2.86 0.43
C LYS A 9 -4.75 -3.33 1.58
N GLY A 10 -4.33 -4.58 1.49
CA GLY A 10 -3.39 -5.21 2.39
C GLY A 10 -1.99 -5.34 1.78
N SER A 11 -1.12 -6.03 2.49
CA SER A 11 0.21 -6.38 1.99
C SER A 11 0.13 -7.50 0.95
N VAL A 12 0.93 -7.40 -0.11
CA VAL A 12 1.08 -8.45 -1.12
C VAL A 12 2.50 -9.01 -1.11
N LYS A 13 2.70 -10.29 -1.45
CA LYS A 13 4.03 -10.84 -1.69
C LYS A 13 4.42 -10.56 -3.15
N GLY A 14 5.63 -10.05 -3.38
CA GLY A 14 6.15 -9.82 -4.73
C GLY A 14 7.65 -10.02 -4.79
N GLY A 15 8.16 -10.48 -5.93
CA GLY A 15 9.60 -10.59 -6.18
C GLY A 15 10.27 -9.22 -6.19
N LYS A 16 11.52 -9.14 -5.71
CA LYS A 16 12.33 -7.92 -5.76
C LYS A 16 13.26 -7.96 -6.97
N ARG A 17 12.97 -7.23 -8.06
CA ARG A 17 13.89 -7.18 -9.20
C ARG A 17 15.05 -6.21 -8.92
N ALA A 18 16.29 -6.63 -9.13
CA ALA A 18 17.46 -5.74 -9.07
C ALA A 18 17.80 -5.10 -10.44
N PHE A 19 17.45 -5.78 -11.54
CA PHE A 19 17.68 -5.31 -12.91
C PHE A 19 16.34 -5.02 -13.61
N LEU A 20 16.31 -4.01 -14.48
CA LEU A 20 15.12 -3.52 -15.17
C LEU A 20 14.70 -4.39 -16.38
N ARG A 21 15.67 -4.98 -17.13
CA ARG A 21 15.44 -5.92 -18.24
C ARG A 21 16.66 -6.85 -18.40
N SER A 22 16.41 -8.16 -18.31
CA SER A 22 17.31 -9.32 -18.49
C SER A 22 18.74 -9.28 -17.92
N HIS A 23 18.91 -9.86 -16.74
CA HIS A 23 19.75 -11.04 -16.46
C HIS A 23 18.93 -11.87 -15.46
N TYR A 24 18.70 -13.16 -15.71
CA TYR A 24 17.82 -13.99 -14.87
C TYR A 24 18.19 -13.83 -13.39
N ASN A 25 17.25 -13.29 -12.60
CA ASN A 25 17.50 -12.90 -11.21
C ASN A 25 16.46 -13.55 -10.29
N PRO A 26 16.72 -14.77 -9.79
CA PRO A 26 15.85 -15.47 -8.85
C PRO A 26 15.94 -14.80 -7.47
N THR A 27 15.25 -13.67 -7.32
CA THR A 27 15.25 -12.91 -6.07
C THR A 27 14.22 -13.39 -5.06
N ALA A 28 14.54 -13.19 -3.79
CA ALA A 28 13.62 -13.45 -2.69
C ALA A 28 12.29 -12.69 -2.85
N THR A 29 11.20 -13.38 -2.47
CA THR A 29 9.88 -12.76 -2.36
C THR A 29 9.85 -11.85 -1.13
N VAL A 30 9.49 -10.58 -1.32
CA VAL A 30 9.38 -9.60 -0.24
C VAL A 30 7.93 -9.17 -0.09
N ARG A 31 7.50 -8.87 1.15
CA ARG A 31 6.20 -8.24 1.39
C ARG A 31 6.23 -6.78 0.95
N LYS A 32 5.32 -6.39 0.06
CA LYS A 32 5.05 -5.01 -0.33
C LYS A 32 3.87 -4.51 0.47
N TYR A 33 4.06 -3.42 1.20
CA TYR A 33 3.02 -2.82 2.03
C TYR A 33 2.36 -1.64 1.30
N PRO A 34 1.05 -1.44 1.48
CA PRO A 34 0.39 -0.23 1.01
C PRO A 34 0.92 0.99 1.80
N ASN A 35 1.06 2.13 1.13
CA ASN A 35 1.38 3.39 1.79
C ASN A 35 0.15 3.89 2.56
N LEU A 36 0.07 3.52 3.83
CA LEU A 36 -1.01 3.86 4.76
C LEU A 36 -0.64 5.10 5.56
N GLN A 37 -1.55 6.07 5.63
CA GLN A 37 -1.41 7.29 6.38
C GLN A 37 -2.61 7.45 7.31
N TRP A 38 -2.41 8.18 8.40
CA TRP A 38 -3.51 8.54 9.29
C TRP A 38 -4.34 9.65 8.67
N ALA A 39 -5.65 9.42 8.58
CA ALA A 39 -6.60 10.38 8.06
C ALA A 39 -7.79 10.52 9.01
N ARG A 40 -8.37 11.72 9.07
CA ARG A 40 -9.68 11.93 9.69
C ARG A 40 -10.73 11.61 8.63
N LEU A 41 -11.58 10.64 8.92
CA LEU A 41 -12.75 10.34 8.09
C LEU A 41 -13.81 11.41 8.30
N VAL A 42 -14.73 11.53 7.33
CA VAL A 42 -15.88 12.46 7.39
C VAL A 42 -16.76 12.19 8.62
N THR A 43 -16.73 10.96 9.13
CA THR A 43 -17.40 10.52 10.37
C THR A 43 -16.69 10.95 11.66
N GLY A 44 -15.63 11.78 11.58
CA GLY A 44 -14.85 12.26 12.73
C GLY A 44 -13.85 11.25 13.30
N LYS A 45 -13.92 9.98 12.90
CA LYS A 45 -13.01 8.92 13.36
C LYS A 45 -11.67 8.99 12.63
N ARG A 46 -10.59 8.67 13.35
CA ARG A 46 -9.24 8.57 12.78
C ARG A 46 -8.99 7.14 12.29
N ALA A 47 -8.63 6.98 11.03
CA ALA A 47 -8.36 5.66 10.43
C ALA A 47 -7.06 5.67 9.60
N ARG A 48 -6.47 4.49 9.41
CA ARG A 48 -5.36 4.31 8.46
C ARG A 48 -5.93 4.12 7.06
N VAL A 49 -5.60 5.02 6.17
CA VAL A 49 -6.11 5.09 4.80
C VAL A 49 -4.93 5.15 3.84
N CYS A 50 -5.02 4.46 2.70
CA CYS A 50 -3.96 4.51 1.71
C CYS A 50 -3.92 5.88 1.02
N VAL A 51 -2.73 6.34 0.60
CA VAL A 51 -2.56 7.67 -0.01
C VAL A 51 -3.46 7.88 -1.23
N ARG A 52 -3.74 6.84 -2.03
CA ARG A 52 -4.69 6.94 -3.16
C ARG A 52 -6.12 7.26 -2.72
N CYS A 53 -6.57 6.73 -1.59
CA CYS A 53 -7.89 7.06 -1.04
C CYS A 53 -7.86 8.40 -0.31
N LEU A 54 -6.75 8.75 0.34
CA LEU A 54 -6.58 10.07 0.96
C LEU A 54 -6.73 11.20 -0.06
N LYS A 55 -6.12 11.06 -1.24
CA LYS A 55 -6.26 12.02 -2.34
C LYS A 55 -7.72 12.22 -2.78
N LYS A 56 -8.56 11.18 -2.69
CA LYS A 56 -10.00 11.26 -3.04
C LYS A 56 -10.86 11.90 -1.94
N LEU A 57 -10.34 12.03 -0.72
CA LEU A 57 -11.06 12.63 0.40
C LEU A 57 -10.89 14.16 0.46
N HIS A 58 -9.86 14.70 -0.22
CA HIS A 58 -9.49 16.12 -0.18
C HIS A 58 -9.48 16.78 -1.56
N ALA A 59 -9.89 16.06 -2.61
CA ALA A 59 -10.06 16.57 -3.97
C ALA A 59 -11.56 16.61 -4.28
#